data_AF-G0UVK0-F1
#
_entry.id   AF-G0UVK0-F1
#
_cell.length_a   1.000
_cell.length_b   1.000
_cell.length_c   1.000
_cell.angle_alpha   90.00
_cell.angle_beta   90.00
_cell.angle_gamma   90.00
#
_symmetry.space_group_name_H-M   'P 1'
#
loop_
_entity.id
_entity.type
_entity.pdbx_description
1 polymer ?
#
loop_
_entity_poly.entity_id
_entity_poly.type
_entity_poly.pdbx_seq_one_letter_code
_entity_poly.pdbx_strand_id
1 'polypeptide(L)'
;MGKKRIRYSDSPVVRNLYLQCVRRHNERDGRLIYCDYCDLFICSIRRVWEQHLNSCRHMDSVEAYYAFLEVRDSSLLTRIREDVSRAHLELHVMRYQKIAGKGSSVPLEPVVAGCVGNQTIVVGGVVKPQRAVVEYPAVSCTTTPSVRVGGVLVAGGVEPVVKVGSNIVTVLPSGDGGRK
;
A
#
# COMPACT_ATOMS: atom_id res chain seq x y z
N MET A 1 -2.47 6.90 62.58
CA MET A 1 -1.15 7.31 62.04
C MET A 1 -1.16 7.15 60.52
N GLY A 2 -1.35 8.25 59.78
CA GLY A 2 -1.37 8.22 58.32
C GLY A 2 0.04 8.10 57.76
N LYS A 3 0.32 7.03 57.01
CA LYS A 3 1.58 6.87 56.26
C LYS A 3 1.68 8.00 55.24
N LYS A 4 2.56 8.98 55.47
CA LYS A 4 2.89 10.02 54.49
C LYS A 4 3.49 9.33 53.27
N ARG A 5 2.75 9.27 52.14
CA ARG A 5 3.32 8.92 50.84
C ARG A 5 4.39 9.97 50.53
N ILE A 6 5.65 9.56 50.54
CA ILE A 6 6.78 10.39 50.11
C ILE A 6 6.47 10.84 48.70
N ARG A 7 6.21 12.14 48.50
CA ARG A 7 6.13 12.73 47.18
C ARG A 7 7.57 12.84 46.69
N TYR A 8 8.01 11.91 45.86
CA TYR A 8 9.32 11.92 45.20
C TYR A 8 9.48 13.08 44.19
N SER A 9 8.77 14.19 44.37
CA SER A 9 8.55 15.24 43.36
C SER A 9 9.57 16.38 43.40
N ASP A 10 10.33 16.55 44.48
CA ASP A 10 10.99 17.84 44.71
C ASP A 10 12.46 17.86 44.22
N SER A 11 13.08 16.69 44.02
CA SER A 11 14.40 16.59 43.39
C SER A 11 14.29 16.00 41.98
N PRO A 12 14.75 16.72 40.93
CA PRO A 12 14.72 16.24 39.56
C PRO A 12 15.55 14.96 39.39
N VAL A 13 16.65 14.83 40.15
CA VAL A 13 17.53 13.64 40.12
C VAL A 13 16.80 12.41 40.66
N VAL A 14 16.12 12.54 41.81
CA VAL A 14 15.37 11.44 42.43
C VAL A 14 14.17 11.04 41.57
N ARG A 15 13.47 12.02 40.99
CA ARG A 15 12.40 11.79 40.02
C ARG A 15 12.91 11.01 38.80
N ASN A 16 14.07 11.39 38.25
CA ASN A 16 14.66 10.72 37.09
C ASN A 16 15.05 9.27 37.41
N LEU A 17 15.70 9.02 38.55
CA LEU A 17 16.04 7.67 38.99
C LEU A 17 14.80 6.78 39.19
N TYR A 18 13.76 7.33 39.81
CA TYR A 18 12.48 6.64 39.96
C TYR A 18 11.86 6.29 38.60
N LEU A 19 11.81 7.26 37.67
CA LEU A 19 11.27 7.03 36.32
C LEU A 19 12.10 5.99 35.55
N GLN A 20 13.42 5.98 35.68
CA GLN A 20 14.28 4.95 35.09
C GLN A 20 14.00 3.57 35.68
N CYS A 21 13.83 3.46 37.00
CA CYS A 21 13.48 2.22 37.67
C CYS A 21 12.11 1.69 37.18
N VAL A 22 11.10 2.55 37.13
CA VAL A 22 9.77 2.21 36.61
C VAL A 22 9.83 1.80 35.14
N ARG A 23 10.63 2.49 34.31
CA ARG A 23 10.82 2.12 32.90
C ARG A 23 11.42 0.73 32.75
N ARG A 24 12.52 0.42 33.46
CA ARG A 24 13.16 -0.91 33.43
C ARG A 24 12.23 -2.01 33.91
N HIS A 25 11.37 -1.73 34.88
CA HIS A 25 10.37 -2.68 35.33
C HIS A 25 9.29 -2.90 34.26
N ASN A 26 8.75 -1.83 33.67
CA ASN A 26 7.76 -1.93 32.60
C ASN A 26 8.32 -2.62 31.35
N GLU A 27 9.60 -2.45 31.04
CA GLU A 27 10.31 -3.15 29.97
C GLU A 27 10.41 -4.66 30.29
N ARG A 28 10.87 -5.02 31.49
CA ARG A 28 10.92 -6.42 31.95
C ARG A 28 9.55 -7.10 31.91
N ASP A 29 8.50 -6.37 32.26
CA ASP A 29 7.12 -6.85 32.26
C ASP A 29 6.48 -6.87 30.85
N GLY A 30 7.20 -6.47 29.80
CA GLY A 30 6.70 -6.45 28.42
C GLY A 30 5.65 -5.36 28.14
N ARG A 31 5.55 -4.35 29.00
CA ARG A 31 4.61 -3.21 28.85
C ARG A 31 5.15 -2.10 27.95
N LEU A 32 6.45 -2.11 27.69
CA LEU A 32 7.14 -1.20 26.78
C LEU A 32 7.86 -2.00 25.70
N ILE A 33 7.87 -1.46 24.49
CA ILE A 33 8.63 -1.92 23.32
C ILE A 33 9.59 -0.79 22.94
N TYR A 34 10.82 -1.14 22.63
CA TYR A 34 11.82 -0.19 22.15
C TYR A 34 11.72 -0.04 20.62
N CYS A 35 11.77 1.21 20.13
CA CYS A 35 11.84 1.51 18.71
C CYS A 35 13.27 1.94 18.34
N ASP A 36 13.96 1.12 17.54
CA ASP A 36 15.34 1.37 17.12
C ASP A 36 15.49 2.66 16.29
N TYR A 37 14.50 3.02 15.48
CA TYR A 37 14.54 4.22 14.64
C TYR A 37 14.41 5.51 15.46
N CYS A 38 13.58 5.50 16.50
CA CYS A 38 13.25 6.71 17.26
C CYS A 38 14.07 6.87 18.55
N ASP A 39 14.80 5.83 18.97
CA ASP A 39 15.45 5.73 20.29
C ASP A 39 14.47 6.04 21.45
N LEU A 40 13.30 5.39 21.40
CA LEU A 40 12.21 5.63 22.34
C LEU A 40 11.55 4.32 22.80
N PHE A 41 11.20 4.26 24.09
CA PHE A 41 10.32 3.24 24.64
C PHE A 41 8.86 3.66 24.48
N ILE A 42 8.10 2.83 23.78
CA ILE A 42 6.68 3.02 23.49
C ILE A 42 5.87 1.96 24.23
N CYS A 43 4.63 2.27 24.62
CA CYS A 43 3.76 1.28 25.23
C CYS A 43 3.48 0.11 24.26
N SER A 44 3.50 -1.12 24.78
CA SER A 44 3.25 -2.35 23.99
C SER A 44 1.78 -2.52 23.56
N ILE A 45 0.88 -1.65 24.01
CA ILE A 45 -0.51 -1.62 23.54
C ILE A 45 -0.51 -1.38 22.03
N ARG A 46 -1.06 -2.34 21.28
CA ARG A 46 -1.09 -2.36 19.81
C ARG A 46 -1.52 -1.01 19.20
N ARG A 47 -2.59 -0.40 19.69
CA ARG A 47 -3.07 0.90 19.19
C ARG A 47 -2.04 2.02 19.33
N VAL A 48 -1.33 2.06 20.46
CA VAL A 48 -0.29 3.07 20.73
C VAL A 48 0.93 2.81 19.85
N TRP A 49 1.29 1.55 19.68
CA TRP A 49 2.37 1.15 18.77
C TRP A 49 2.07 1.51 17.32
N GLU A 50 0.87 1.19 16.81
CA GLU A 50 0.43 1.58 15.46
C GLU A 50 0.39 3.11 15.28
N GLN A 51 -0.07 3.85 16.29
CA GLN A 51 -0.03 5.31 16.25
C GLN A 51 1.40 5.85 16.20
N HIS A 52 2.33 5.22 16.92
CA HIS A 52 3.74 5.57 16.88
C HIS A 52 4.35 5.31 15.50
N LEU A 53 4.12 4.13 14.92
CA LEU A 53 4.61 3.79 13.58
C LEU A 53 4.10 4.78 12.52
N ASN A 54 2.84 5.20 12.62
CA ASN A 54 2.24 6.16 11.69
C ASN A 54 2.54 7.63 12.02
N SER A 55 3.36 7.93 13.03
CA SER A 55 3.69 9.30 13.39
C SER A 55 4.73 9.89 12.44
N CYS A 56 4.63 11.19 12.14
CA CYS A 56 5.60 11.87 11.27
C CYS A 56 7.03 11.70 11.78
N ARG A 57 7.25 11.83 13.08
CA ARG A 57 8.58 11.65 13.69
C ARG A 57 9.17 10.27 13.41
N HIS A 58 8.36 9.20 13.44
CA HIS A 58 8.86 7.87 13.13
C HIS A 58 9.24 7.76 11.65
N MET A 59 8.38 8.25 10.76
CA MET A 59 8.64 8.28 9.33
C MET A 59 9.92 9.06 8.99
N ASP A 60 10.09 10.26 9.57
CA ASP A 60 11.30 11.08 9.39
C ASP A 60 12.55 10.35 9.88
N SER A 61 12.46 9.64 11.01
CA SER A 61 13.59 8.90 11.59
C SER A 61 13.97 7.69 10.73
N VAL A 62 12.97 7.00 10.17
CA VAL A 62 13.17 5.88 9.23
C VAL A 62 13.82 6.38 7.94
N GLU A 63 13.33 7.48 7.37
CA GLU A 63 13.89 8.09 6.17
C GLU A 63 15.35 8.51 6.38
N ALA A 64 15.63 9.22 7.49
CA ALA A 64 16.99 9.62 7.84
C ALA A 64 17.93 8.41 8.01
N TYR A 65 17.45 7.32 8.62
CA TYR A 65 18.23 6.10 8.78
C TYR A 65 18.62 5.49 7.42
N TYR A 66 17.67 5.36 6.50
CA TYR A 66 17.95 4.78 5.19
C TYR A 66 18.78 5.70 4.29
N ALA A 67 18.60 7.03 4.39
CA ALA A 67 19.46 8.00 3.72
C ALA A 67 20.91 7.91 4.21
N PHE A 68 21.11 7.78 5.53
CA PHE A 68 22.43 7.53 6.10
C PHE A 68 23.02 6.19 5.61
N LEU A 69 22.21 5.15 5.58
CA LEU A 69 22.64 3.82 5.14
C LEU A 69 23.04 3.81 3.67
N GLU A 70 22.34 4.56 2.82
CA GLU A 70 22.67 4.68 1.39
C GLU A 70 24.07 5.27 1.17
N VAL A 71 24.46 6.26 1.97
CA VAL A 71 25.80 6.87 1.90
C VAL A 71 26.87 5.95 2.49
N ARG A 72 26.56 5.23 3.57
CA ARG A 72 27.53 4.41 4.30
C ARG A 72 27.76 3.04 3.66
N ASP A 73 26.69 2.37 3.25
CA ASP A 73 26.70 1.01 2.70
C ASP A 73 25.49 0.78 1.77
N SER A 74 25.64 1.28 0.53
CA SER A 74 24.63 1.12 -0.52
C SER A 74 24.40 -0.35 -0.92
N SER A 75 25.38 -1.23 -0.70
CA SER A 75 25.28 -2.65 -1.03
C SER A 75 24.31 -3.37 -0.09
N LEU A 76 24.38 -3.06 1.21
CA LEU A 76 23.45 -3.55 2.21
C LEU A 76 22.04 -3.05 1.93
N LEU A 77 21.88 -1.76 1.60
CA LEU A 77 20.58 -1.19 1.27
C LEU A 77 19.94 -1.89 0.05
N THR A 78 20.74 -2.19 -0.96
CA THR A 78 20.28 -2.95 -2.14
C THR A 78 19.78 -4.34 -1.76
N ARG A 79 20.52 -5.07 -0.91
CA ARG A 79 20.07 -6.39 -0.41
C ARG A 79 18.77 -6.32 0.37
N ILE A 80 18.64 -5.33 1.25
CA ILE A 80 17.39 -5.11 2.00
C ILE A 80 16.23 -4.86 1.03
N ARG A 81 16.42 -4.02 0.01
CA ARG A 81 15.40 -3.76 -1.02
C ARG A 81 15.00 -5.03 -1.75
N GLU A 82 15.96 -5.86 -2.16
CA GLU A 82 15.72 -7.14 -2.84
C GLU A 82 14.96 -8.14 -1.95
N ASP A 83 15.34 -8.26 -0.68
CA ASP A 83 14.67 -9.15 0.28
C ASP A 83 13.23 -8.70 0.55
N VAL A 84 13.01 -7.39 0.67
CA VAL A 84 11.67 -6.81 0.81
C VAL A 84 10.84 -7.08 -0.45
N SER A 85 11.37 -6.86 -1.64
CA SER A 85 10.69 -7.17 -2.90
C SER A 85 10.34 -8.66 -3.01
N ARG A 86 11.25 -9.55 -2.62
CA ARG A 86 11.02 -11.00 -2.60
C ARG A 86 9.89 -11.37 -1.64
N ALA A 87 9.91 -10.86 -0.41
CA ALA A 87 8.87 -11.12 0.58
C ALA A 87 7.49 -10.62 0.12
N HIS A 88 7.43 -9.47 -0.58
CA HIS A 88 6.18 -8.99 -1.18
C HIS A 88 5.66 -9.92 -2.26
N LEU A 89 6.55 -10.42 -3.14
CA LEU A 89 6.18 -11.39 -4.17
C LEU A 89 5.68 -12.70 -3.55
N GLU A 90 6.36 -13.22 -2.53
CA GLU A 90 5.95 -14.43 -1.80
C GLU A 90 4.56 -14.26 -1.18
N LEU A 91 4.32 -13.14 -0.48
CA LEU A 91 3.01 -12.82 0.09
C LEU A 91 1.93 -12.70 -0.99
N HIS A 92 2.26 -12.11 -2.13
CA HIS A 92 1.36 -12.02 -3.27
C HIS A 92 1.00 -13.41 -3.81
N VAL A 93 1.99 -14.28 -4.02
CA VAL A 93 1.82 -15.68 -4.47
C VAL A 93 0.95 -16.46 -3.48
N MET A 94 1.27 -16.39 -2.19
CA MET A 94 0.50 -17.09 -1.15
C MET A 94 -0.96 -16.63 -1.14
N ARG A 95 -1.20 -15.31 -1.24
CA ARG A 95 -2.57 -14.76 -1.29
C ARG A 95 -3.31 -15.23 -2.53
N TYR A 96 -2.64 -15.28 -3.68
CA TYR A 96 -3.24 -15.76 -4.93
C TYR A 96 -3.61 -17.24 -4.84
N GLN A 97 -2.67 -18.10 -4.44
CA GLN A 97 -2.91 -19.55 -4.31
C GLN A 97 -3.97 -19.88 -3.27
N LYS A 98 -4.12 -19.06 -2.22
CA LYS A 98 -5.23 -19.21 -1.25
C LYS A 98 -6.61 -19.08 -1.91
N ILE A 99 -6.73 -18.29 -2.97
CA ILE A 99 -7.99 -18.03 -3.69
C ILE A 99 -8.14 -18.99 -4.88
N ALA A 100 -7.07 -19.15 -5.68
CA ALA A 100 -7.08 -19.91 -6.93
C ALA A 100 -6.79 -21.41 -6.76
N GLY A 101 -6.36 -21.84 -5.57
CA GLY A 101 -5.96 -23.23 -5.28
C GLY A 101 -4.46 -23.44 -5.25
N LYS A 102 -4.03 -24.44 -4.47
CA LYS A 102 -2.61 -24.81 -4.30
C LYS A 102 -2.04 -25.33 -5.63
N GLY A 103 -0.87 -24.83 -6.01
CA GLY A 103 -0.24 -25.19 -7.30
C GLY A 103 -0.71 -24.33 -8.48
N SER A 104 -1.63 -23.39 -8.26
CA SER A 104 -1.99 -22.40 -9.28
C SER A 104 -0.80 -21.46 -9.53
N SER A 105 -0.48 -21.24 -10.80
CA SER A 105 0.55 -20.29 -11.23
C SER A 105 0.03 -18.87 -11.05
N VAL A 106 0.81 -18.02 -10.40
CA VAL A 106 0.50 -16.58 -10.33
C VAL A 106 0.61 -16.01 -11.74
N PRO A 107 -0.41 -15.28 -12.23
CA PRO A 107 -0.32 -14.60 -13.51
C PRO A 107 0.88 -13.66 -13.49
N LEU A 108 1.83 -13.86 -14.40
CA LEU A 108 2.92 -12.91 -14.61
C LEU A 108 2.32 -11.54 -14.97
N GLU A 109 2.90 -10.46 -14.45
CA GLU A 109 2.52 -9.13 -14.90
C GLU A 109 2.85 -8.97 -16.38
N PRO A 110 2.01 -8.26 -17.15
CA PRO A 110 2.25 -8.02 -18.56
C PRO A 110 3.49 -7.14 -18.76
N VAL A 111 4.52 -7.73 -19.36
CA VAL A 111 5.75 -7.05 -19.76
C VAL A 111 5.77 -6.95 -21.29
N VAL A 112 5.97 -5.75 -21.82
CA VAL A 112 6.16 -5.55 -23.27
C VAL A 112 7.56 -6.07 -23.62
N ALA A 113 7.63 -7.19 -24.33
CA ALA A 113 8.87 -7.83 -24.74
C ALA A 113 9.44 -7.24 -26.04
N GLY A 114 8.62 -6.56 -26.83
CA GLY A 114 9.04 -5.91 -28.07
C GLY A 114 7.87 -5.45 -28.92
N CYS A 115 8.17 -4.97 -30.12
CA CYS A 115 7.17 -4.53 -31.10
C CYS A 115 7.45 -5.19 -32.45
N VAL A 116 6.41 -5.62 -33.15
CA VAL A 116 6.48 -6.06 -34.55
C VAL A 116 5.53 -5.18 -35.36
N GLY A 117 6.09 -4.24 -36.13
CA GLY A 117 5.32 -3.19 -36.79
C GLY A 117 4.58 -2.32 -35.77
N ASN A 118 3.25 -2.24 -35.90
CA ASN A 118 2.37 -1.45 -35.00
C ASN A 118 1.80 -2.27 -33.82
N GLN A 119 2.26 -3.53 -33.63
CA GLN A 119 1.76 -4.41 -32.56
C GLN A 119 2.83 -4.60 -31.48
N THR A 120 2.43 -4.49 -30.22
CA THR A 120 3.27 -4.79 -29.05
C THR A 120 3.17 -6.26 -28.70
N ILE A 121 4.31 -6.92 -28.53
CA ILE A 121 4.40 -8.27 -27.97
C ILE A 121 4.42 -8.12 -26.46
N VAL A 122 3.38 -8.62 -25.78
CA VAL A 122 3.32 -8.67 -24.32
C VAL A 122 3.51 -10.11 -23.85
N VAL A 123 4.40 -10.30 -22.88
CA VAL A 123 4.67 -11.57 -22.22
C VAL A 123 4.18 -11.49 -20.78
N GLY A 124 3.41 -12.48 -20.36
CA GLY A 124 2.82 -12.56 -19.02
C GLY A 124 1.44 -11.91 -18.92
N GLY A 125 0.46 -12.64 -18.39
CA GLY A 125 -0.87 -12.11 -18.08
C GLY A 125 -1.66 -11.57 -19.29
N VAL A 126 -2.80 -10.94 -19.00
CA VAL A 126 -3.57 -10.17 -19.98
C VAL A 126 -3.29 -8.70 -19.66
N VAL A 127 -2.86 -7.90 -20.64
CA VAL A 127 -2.79 -6.45 -20.50
C VAL A 127 -4.17 -5.99 -20.04
N LYS A 128 -4.30 -5.50 -18.79
CA LYS A 128 -5.50 -4.77 -18.40
C LYS A 128 -5.67 -3.68 -19.46
N PRO A 129 -6.80 -3.59 -20.18
CA PRO A 129 -6.96 -2.57 -21.19
C PRO A 129 -6.71 -1.24 -20.51
N GLN A 130 -5.55 -0.65 -20.78
CA GLN A 130 -5.32 0.75 -20.48
C GLN A 130 -6.42 1.44 -21.28
N ARG A 131 -7.35 2.09 -20.58
CA ARG A 131 -8.12 3.15 -21.22
C ARG A 131 -7.08 4.02 -21.89
N ALA A 132 -7.11 4.10 -23.22
CA ALA A 132 -6.21 4.93 -23.98
C ALA A 132 -6.23 6.31 -23.34
N VAL A 133 -5.14 6.65 -22.63
CA VAL A 133 -4.86 8.04 -22.32
C VAL A 133 -4.44 8.58 -23.67
N VAL A 134 -5.38 9.25 -24.33
CA VAL A 134 -5.05 10.03 -25.52
C VAL A 134 -4.04 11.07 -25.07
N GLU A 135 -2.82 10.92 -25.58
CA GLU A 135 -1.75 11.89 -25.47
C GLU A 135 -2.21 13.13 -26.27
N TYR A 136 -2.81 14.10 -25.57
CA TYR A 136 -3.02 15.43 -26.13
C TYR A 136 -1.83 16.31 -25.72
N PRO A 137 -1.30 17.14 -26.64
CA PRO A 137 -0.25 18.09 -26.30
C PRO A 137 -0.78 19.08 -25.25
N ALA A 138 0.10 19.48 -24.34
CA ALA A 138 -0.19 20.26 -23.15
C ALA A 138 -1.10 21.48 -23.38
N VAL A 139 -2.24 21.52 -22.69
CA VAL A 139 -2.93 22.76 -22.31
C VAL A 139 -3.47 22.63 -20.88
N SER A 140 -3.26 23.69 -20.12
CA SER A 140 -3.46 23.88 -18.69
C SER A 140 -4.90 23.68 -18.17
N CYS A 141 -5.00 23.28 -16.89
CA CYS A 141 -6.09 23.51 -15.91
C CYS A 141 -7.55 23.11 -16.25
N THR A 142 -8.12 22.16 -15.50
CA THR A 142 -9.10 22.38 -14.40
C THR A 142 -9.82 21.08 -14.01
N THR A 143 -9.96 20.88 -12.71
CA THR A 143 -10.73 19.85 -12.00
C THR A 143 -12.21 19.79 -12.43
N THR A 144 -12.79 18.58 -12.53
CA THR A 144 -14.10 18.29 -11.91
C THR A 144 -14.23 16.81 -11.49
N PRO A 145 -14.49 16.52 -10.20
CA PRO A 145 -14.89 15.20 -9.72
C PRO A 145 -16.41 15.00 -9.91
N SER A 146 -16.86 13.81 -10.35
CA SER A 146 -18.30 13.51 -10.39
C SER A 146 -18.78 12.94 -9.06
N VAL A 147 -19.76 13.61 -8.47
CA VAL A 147 -20.40 13.30 -7.18
C VAL A 147 -21.57 12.36 -7.42
N ARG A 148 -21.68 11.29 -6.63
CA ARG A 148 -22.87 10.42 -6.58
C ARG A 148 -23.69 10.78 -5.34
N VAL A 149 -24.99 11.08 -5.51
CA VAL A 149 -25.95 11.21 -4.41
C VAL A 149 -27.12 10.27 -4.72
N GLY A 150 -27.44 9.35 -3.80
CA GLY A 150 -28.71 8.60 -3.83
C GLY A 150 -28.90 7.56 -4.94
N GLY A 151 -27.83 7.06 -5.57
CA GLY A 151 -27.92 5.85 -6.41
C GLY A 151 -28.46 6.02 -7.83
N VAL A 152 -28.58 7.23 -8.37
CA VAL A 152 -28.99 7.45 -9.78
C VAL A 152 -27.89 8.15 -10.58
N LEU A 153 -27.59 7.60 -11.77
CA LEU A 153 -26.62 8.09 -12.74
C LEU A 153 -27.37 8.87 -13.82
N VAL A 154 -27.09 10.17 -13.97
CA VAL A 154 -27.79 11.04 -14.94
C VAL A 154 -26.89 11.26 -16.16
N ALA A 155 -27.28 10.64 -17.28
CA ALA A 155 -26.75 10.74 -18.66
C ALA A 155 -25.37 10.08 -18.94
N GLY A 156 -25.14 9.35 -20.04
CA GLY A 156 -26.00 8.97 -21.15
C GLY A 156 -25.17 8.54 -22.38
N GLY A 157 -25.28 7.25 -22.75
CA GLY A 157 -25.24 6.70 -24.11
C GLY A 157 -24.01 6.86 -25.01
N VAL A 158 -23.28 5.75 -25.24
CA VAL A 158 -22.99 5.22 -26.59
C VAL A 158 -22.84 3.68 -26.47
N GLU A 159 -23.62 2.91 -27.24
CA GLU A 159 -23.48 1.45 -27.33
C GLU A 159 -22.18 1.06 -28.07
N PRO A 160 -21.52 -0.05 -27.71
CA PRO A 160 -20.27 -0.44 -28.37
C PRO A 160 -20.54 -1.00 -29.78
N VAL A 161 -20.21 -0.22 -30.80
CA VAL A 161 -20.08 -0.72 -32.18
C VAL A 161 -18.77 -1.49 -32.28
N VAL A 162 -18.84 -2.80 -32.51
CA VAL A 162 -17.66 -3.62 -32.82
C VAL A 162 -17.38 -3.51 -34.32
N LYS A 163 -16.21 -2.97 -34.68
CA LYS A 163 -15.75 -2.83 -36.06
C LYS A 163 -14.71 -3.92 -36.35
N VAL A 164 -14.98 -4.80 -37.30
CA VAL A 164 -14.01 -5.77 -37.82
C VAL A 164 -13.82 -5.50 -39.31
N GLY A 165 -12.72 -4.83 -39.67
CA GLY A 165 -12.41 -4.45 -41.05
C GLY A 165 -13.29 -3.32 -41.61
N SER A 166 -13.38 -3.25 -42.95
CA SER A 166 -14.04 -2.15 -43.69
C SER A 166 -15.57 -2.22 -43.76
N ASN A 167 -16.21 -3.23 -43.15
CA ASN A 167 -17.66 -3.41 -43.21
C ASN A 167 -18.28 -3.38 -41.80
N ILE A 168 -19.38 -2.62 -41.66
CA ILE A 168 -20.15 -2.49 -40.41
C ILE A 168 -21.21 -3.60 -40.38
N VAL A 169 -21.22 -4.42 -39.34
CA VAL A 169 -22.29 -5.40 -39.10
C VAL A 169 -23.07 -4.98 -37.86
N THR A 170 -24.31 -4.56 -38.05
CA THR A 170 -25.25 -4.27 -36.97
C THR A 170 -25.86 -5.59 -36.49
N VAL A 171 -25.60 -5.99 -35.24
CA VAL A 171 -26.29 -7.13 -34.62
C VAL A 171 -27.60 -6.62 -34.01
N LEU A 172 -28.72 -6.89 -34.66
CA LEU A 172 -30.06 -6.69 -34.09
C LEU A 172 -30.35 -7.83 -33.09
N PRO A 173 -30.95 -7.55 -31.92
CA PRO A 173 -31.42 -8.58 -31.01
C PRO A 173 -32.71 -9.22 -31.55
N SER A 174 -32.67 -10.51 -31.89
CA SER A 174 -33.87 -11.32 -32.11
C SER A 174 -34.54 -11.58 -30.76
N GLY A 175 -35.52 -10.75 -30.41
CA GLY A 175 -36.57 -11.12 -29.48
C GLY A 175 -37.83 -11.43 -30.27
N ASP A 176 -38.27 -12.69 -30.26
CA ASP A 176 -39.66 -13.01 -30.57
C ASP A 176 -40.21 -13.92 -29.47
N GLY A 177 -41.30 -13.46 -28.87
CA GLY A 177 -42.04 -14.14 -27.83
C GLY A 177 -43.36 -14.65 -28.39
N GLY A 178 -43.72 -15.89 -28.07
CA GLY A 178 -45.01 -16.48 -28.45
C GLY A 178 -45.71 -17.12 -27.27
N ARG A 179 -46.78 -16.46 -26.79
CA ARG A 179 -47.83 -17.03 -25.93
C ARG A 179 -48.58 -18.16 -26.66
N LYS A 180 -48.83 -19.26 -25.97
CA LYS A 180 -50.17 -19.80 -25.66
C LYS A 180 -50.05 -20.81 -24.52
#